data_AF-A0A2H6GTS7-F1
#
_entry.id   AF-A0A2H6GTS7-F1
#
_cell.length_a   1.000
_cell.length_b   1.000
_cell.length_c   1.000
_cell.angle_alpha   90.00
_cell.angle_beta   90.00
_cell.angle_gamma   90.00
#
_symmetry.space_group_name_H-M   'P 1'
#
loop_
_entity.id
_entity.type
_entity.pdbx_description
1 polymer ?
#
loop_
_entity_poly.entity_id
_entity_poly.type
_entity_poly.pdbx_seq_one_letter_code
_entity_poly.pdbx_strand_id
1 'polypeptide(L)'
;MLKLDDFQFKKTEIDKEKIKKLDSEDDFMFLAVELLKEVGIITTVNACAFRLDEKNKPRKWSRNEAITGGLMIRITKLQSSFLDQICQNRLETAMILLRCLGESFINIHYILSKDSDELFNKFIEYSLREEKRLLNKINENISKRGSELPIEKRMKESIMRAFQTSNFKVEDINEEKRDPWEETIYRRAKSIGMEDIYFSIFSLPSHFVHGNWQDLMSNHLEFENGEFSPNPDWKTPRPQPLLALCILSIDANKSYVNKTLPDCPDKEKIIELLNDIRSRVMIVDGLHEKFLQK
;
A
#
# COMPACT_ATOMS: atom_id res chain seq x y z
N MET A 1 -20.25 -16.95 11.20
CA MET A 1 -19.63 -15.70 10.73
C MET A 1 -18.73 -15.25 11.86
N LEU A 2 -17.46 -14.97 11.58
CA LEU A 2 -16.55 -14.44 12.62
C LEU A 2 -16.92 -12.98 12.90
N LYS A 3 -17.03 -12.63 14.18
CA LYS A 3 -17.17 -11.26 14.70
C LYS A 3 -15.81 -10.73 15.12
N LEU A 4 -15.69 -9.43 15.39
CA LEU A 4 -14.43 -8.88 15.86
C LEU A 4 -13.91 -9.56 17.15
N ASP A 5 -14.84 -9.98 18.02
CA ASP A 5 -14.53 -10.69 19.28
C ASP A 5 -13.91 -12.08 19.07
N ASP A 6 -14.05 -12.67 17.88
CA ASP A 6 -13.43 -13.96 17.55
C ASP A 6 -11.93 -13.83 17.22
N PHE A 7 -11.42 -12.59 17.12
CA PHE A 7 -10.01 -12.31 16.83
C PHE A 7 -9.26 -11.90 18.12
N GLN A 8 -8.08 -12.49 18.31
CA GLN A 8 -7.17 -12.09 19.38
C GLN A 8 -6.23 -10.99 18.88
N PHE A 9 -6.48 -9.76 19.30
CA PHE A 9 -5.56 -8.64 19.07
C PHE A 9 -4.56 -8.58 20.22
N LYS A 10 -3.34 -9.06 19.99
CA LYS A 10 -2.26 -8.89 20.97
C LYS A 10 -1.88 -7.41 21.02
N LYS A 11 -2.17 -6.75 22.15
CA LYS A 11 -1.79 -5.37 22.40
C LYS A 11 -0.28 -5.26 22.60
N THR A 12 0.34 -4.32 21.89
CA THR A 12 1.73 -3.91 22.13
C THR A 12 1.77 -2.97 23.34
N GLU A 13 2.31 -3.44 24.46
CA GLU A 13 2.41 -2.65 25.69
C GLU A 13 3.46 -1.55 25.54
N ILE A 14 3.04 -0.30 25.78
CA ILE A 14 3.88 0.89 25.70
C ILE A 14 3.97 1.52 27.09
N ASP A 15 5.11 1.34 27.74
CA ASP A 15 5.44 1.95 29.03
C ASP A 15 6.41 3.11 28.80
N LYS A 16 5.89 4.33 28.95
CA LYS A 16 6.64 5.57 28.70
C LYS A 16 7.92 5.68 29.54
N GLU A 17 7.91 5.22 30.79
CA GLU A 17 9.07 5.33 31.68
C GLU A 17 10.13 4.28 31.36
N LYS A 18 9.73 3.11 30.83
CA LYS A 18 10.67 2.14 30.27
C LYS A 18 11.28 2.63 28.96
N ILE A 19 10.46 3.18 28.05
CA ILE A 19 10.92 3.63 26.73
C ILE A 19 11.94 4.77 26.84
N LYS A 20 11.77 5.69 27.80
CA LYS A 20 12.76 6.75 28.06
C LYS A 20 14.16 6.24 28.43
N LYS A 21 14.26 5.01 28.91
CA LYS A 21 15.51 4.37 29.33
C LYS A 21 16.15 3.52 28.24
N LEU A 22 15.49 3.37 27.07
CA LEU A 22 16.08 2.70 25.92
C LEU A 22 17.28 3.51 25.43
N ASP A 23 18.32 2.79 25.02
CA ASP A 23 19.60 3.33 24.59
C ASP A 23 20.05 2.80 23.22
N SER A 24 19.21 1.99 22.55
CA SER A 24 19.51 1.43 21.22
C SER A 24 18.40 1.70 20.20
N GLU A 25 18.79 1.86 18.93
CA GLU A 25 17.85 1.89 17.79
C GLU A 25 17.03 0.60 17.69
N ASP A 26 17.64 -0.54 18.00
CA ASP A 26 17.01 -1.86 17.90
C ASP A 26 15.80 -1.99 18.83
N ASP A 27 15.83 -1.37 20.02
CA ASP A 27 14.69 -1.36 20.93
C ASP A 27 13.51 -0.56 20.36
N PHE A 28 13.77 0.59 19.74
CA PHE A 28 12.73 1.38 19.06
C PHE A 28 12.21 0.66 17.81
N MET A 29 13.09 -0.02 17.08
CA MET A 29 12.73 -0.87 15.94
C MET A 29 11.78 -1.99 16.37
N PHE A 30 12.07 -2.67 17.49
CA PHE A 30 11.20 -3.71 18.03
C PHE A 30 9.79 -3.18 18.32
N LEU A 31 9.68 -2.03 18.98
CA LEU A 31 8.38 -1.42 19.28
C LEU A 31 7.62 -1.01 18.00
N ALA A 32 8.32 -0.44 17.02
CA ALA A 32 7.73 -0.04 15.76
C ALA A 32 7.24 -1.25 14.93
N VAL A 33 7.97 -2.36 14.96
CA VAL A 33 7.56 -3.64 14.35
C VAL A 33 6.31 -4.21 15.02
N GLU A 34 6.27 -4.29 16.36
CA GLU A 34 5.11 -4.82 17.08
C GLU A 34 3.85 -3.95 16.87
N LEU A 35 4.00 -2.62 16.87
CA LEU A 35 2.90 -1.69 16.57
C LEU A 35 2.38 -1.85 15.12
N LEU A 36 3.29 -1.99 14.14
CA LEU A 36 2.87 -2.19 12.75
C LEU A 36 2.19 -3.56 12.54
N LYS A 37 2.63 -4.60 13.25
CA LYS A 37 1.94 -5.90 13.27
C LYS A 37 0.52 -5.76 13.81
N GLU A 38 0.36 -5.06 14.93
CA GLU A 38 -0.95 -4.86 15.57
C GLU A 38 -1.94 -4.15 14.64
N VAL A 39 -1.57 -3.01 14.04
CA VAL A 39 -2.43 -2.33 13.06
C VAL A 39 -2.61 -3.18 11.79
N GLY A 40 -1.59 -3.91 11.35
CA GLY A 40 -1.66 -4.78 10.17
C GLY A 40 -2.69 -5.90 10.31
N ILE A 41 -2.86 -6.46 11.51
CA ILE A 41 -3.93 -7.42 11.80
C ILE A 41 -5.29 -6.75 11.62
N ILE A 42 -5.50 -5.55 12.17
CA ILE A 42 -6.76 -4.81 12.00
C ILE A 42 -7.00 -4.48 10.52
N THR A 43 -5.99 -4.03 9.78
CA THR A 43 -6.07 -3.82 8.33
C THR A 43 -6.54 -5.07 7.61
N THR A 44 -5.99 -6.23 7.98
CA THR A 44 -6.35 -7.52 7.37
C THR A 44 -7.79 -7.91 7.67
N VAL A 45 -8.23 -7.77 8.93
CA VAL A 45 -9.63 -8.06 9.31
C VAL A 45 -10.58 -7.15 8.53
N ASN A 46 -10.31 -5.85 8.46
CA ASN A 46 -11.14 -4.90 7.71
C ASN A 46 -11.14 -5.20 6.21
N ALA A 47 -9.98 -5.49 5.61
CA ALA A 47 -9.85 -5.80 4.19
C ALA A 47 -10.60 -7.08 3.80
N CYS A 48 -10.72 -8.04 4.73
CA CYS A 48 -11.43 -9.30 4.54
C CYS A 48 -12.92 -9.25 4.95
N ALA A 49 -13.42 -8.10 5.40
CA ALA A 49 -14.80 -7.98 5.85
C ALA A 49 -15.78 -8.06 4.67
N PHE A 50 -16.82 -8.87 4.84
CA PHE A 50 -17.92 -8.97 3.89
C PHE A 50 -18.97 -7.89 4.16
N ARG A 51 -19.64 -7.45 3.10
CA ARG A 51 -20.89 -6.69 3.25
C ARG A 51 -22.05 -7.63 3.54
N LEU A 52 -23.06 -7.11 4.23
CA LEU A 52 -24.32 -7.80 4.46
C LEU A 52 -25.33 -7.43 3.35
N ASP A 53 -26.19 -8.39 3.00
CA ASP A 53 -27.38 -8.15 2.18
C ASP A 53 -28.57 -7.71 3.06
N GLU A 54 -29.72 -7.43 2.44
CA GLU A 54 -30.95 -7.01 3.12
C GLU A 54 -31.48 -8.02 4.16
N LYS A 55 -30.99 -9.27 4.13
CA LYS A 55 -31.34 -10.35 5.05
C LYS A 55 -30.25 -10.60 6.08
N ASN A 56 -29.31 -9.67 6.26
CA ASN A 56 -28.15 -9.77 7.15
C ASN A 56 -27.24 -10.98 6.85
N LYS A 57 -27.15 -11.41 5.59
CA LYS A 57 -26.24 -12.49 5.16
C LYS A 57 -25.02 -11.91 4.45
N PRO A 58 -23.82 -12.52 4.59
CA PRO A 58 -22.64 -12.11 3.84
C PRO A 58 -22.90 -12.16 2.33
N ARG A 59 -22.54 -11.10 1.63
CA ARG A 59 -22.48 -11.05 0.17
C ARG A 59 -21.10 -10.65 -0.33
N LYS A 60 -20.82 -11.00 -1.58
CA LYS A 60 -19.63 -10.55 -2.29
C LYS A 60 -19.72 -9.05 -2.62
N TRP A 61 -18.56 -8.46 -2.91
CA TRP A 61 -18.45 -7.05 -3.30
C TRP A 61 -19.01 -6.79 -4.70
N SER A 62 -19.61 -5.61 -4.87
CA SER A 62 -19.83 -5.02 -6.19
C SER A 62 -18.49 -4.63 -6.83
N ARG A 63 -18.51 -4.22 -8.11
CA ARG A 63 -17.29 -3.81 -8.82
C ARG A 63 -16.54 -2.67 -8.12
N ASN A 64 -17.24 -1.62 -7.70
CA ASN A 64 -16.61 -0.47 -7.06
C ASN A 64 -16.15 -0.81 -5.63
N GLU A 65 -16.93 -1.60 -4.89
CA GLU A 65 -16.51 -2.14 -3.59
C GLU A 65 -15.26 -3.03 -3.72
N ALA A 66 -15.13 -3.77 -4.81
CA ALA A 66 -13.94 -4.59 -5.08
C ALA A 66 -12.70 -3.74 -5.38
N ILE A 67 -12.84 -2.50 -5.86
CA ILE A 67 -11.70 -1.59 -6.04
C ILE A 67 -11.17 -1.14 -4.67
N THR A 68 -12.04 -0.66 -3.78
CA THR A 68 -11.62 -0.20 -2.45
C THR A 68 -11.18 -1.37 -1.57
N GLY A 69 -11.93 -2.47 -1.55
CA GLY A 69 -11.55 -3.70 -0.86
C GLY A 69 -10.26 -4.32 -1.42
N GLY A 70 -10.10 -4.33 -2.74
CA GLY A 70 -8.88 -4.79 -3.42
C GLY A 70 -7.65 -3.96 -3.06
N LEU A 71 -7.78 -2.64 -2.96
CA LEU A 71 -6.72 -1.74 -2.48
C LEU A 71 -6.36 -2.03 -1.01
N MET A 72 -7.34 -2.28 -0.14
CA MET A 72 -7.08 -2.67 1.25
C MET A 72 -6.35 -4.03 1.34
N ILE A 73 -6.76 -5.01 0.55
CA ILE A 73 -6.06 -6.31 0.45
C ILE A 73 -4.64 -6.13 -0.07
N ARG A 74 -4.43 -5.24 -1.05
CA ARG A 74 -3.08 -4.89 -1.53
C ARG A 74 -2.25 -4.25 -0.42
N ILE A 75 -2.81 -3.34 0.38
CA ILE A 75 -2.13 -2.73 1.52
C ILE A 75 -1.70 -3.82 2.51
N THR A 76 -2.59 -4.74 2.92
CA THR A 76 -2.23 -5.86 3.81
C THR A 76 -1.04 -6.67 3.28
N LYS A 77 -1.06 -7.04 1.99
CA LYS A 77 0.03 -7.83 1.38
C LYS A 77 1.35 -7.06 1.39
N LEU A 78 1.32 -5.80 0.98
CA LEU A 78 2.51 -4.95 0.96
C LEU A 78 3.04 -4.66 2.37
N GLN A 79 2.18 -4.46 3.37
CA GLN A 79 2.57 -4.28 4.77
C GLN A 79 3.28 -5.52 5.31
N SER A 80 2.72 -6.72 5.05
CA SER A 80 3.34 -7.97 5.46
C SER A 80 4.70 -8.17 4.78
N SER A 81 4.81 -7.89 3.49
CA SER A 81 6.10 -7.98 2.79
C SER A 81 7.09 -6.93 3.26
N PHE A 82 6.63 -5.72 3.58
CA PHE A 82 7.47 -4.65 4.12
C PHE A 82 8.06 -5.08 5.47
N LEU A 83 7.22 -5.57 6.38
CA LEU A 83 7.65 -6.12 7.67
C LEU A 83 8.67 -7.25 7.49
N ASP A 84 8.44 -8.17 6.55
CA ASP A 84 9.37 -9.26 6.26
C ASP A 84 10.76 -8.74 5.84
N GLN A 85 10.83 -7.71 4.99
CA GLN A 85 12.11 -7.12 4.58
C GLN A 85 12.78 -6.34 5.72
N ILE A 86 11.99 -5.64 6.53
CA ILE A 86 12.50 -4.91 7.72
C ILE A 86 13.11 -5.88 8.73
N CYS A 87 12.42 -6.97 9.07
CA CYS A 87 12.92 -7.97 10.01
C CYS A 87 14.17 -8.71 9.51
N GLN A 88 14.44 -8.68 8.20
CA GLN A 88 15.65 -9.22 7.58
C GLN A 88 16.74 -8.15 7.37
N ASN A 89 16.56 -6.93 7.87
CA ASN A 89 17.47 -5.79 7.68
C ASN A 89 17.78 -5.49 6.20
N ARG A 90 16.78 -5.56 5.33
CA ARG A 90 16.91 -5.27 3.88
C ARG A 90 16.24 -3.95 3.50
N LEU A 91 16.82 -2.82 3.92
CA LEU A 91 16.22 -1.49 3.74
C LEU A 91 15.83 -1.22 2.29
N GLU A 92 16.71 -1.50 1.34
CA GLU A 92 16.57 -1.12 -0.06
C GLU A 92 15.30 -1.74 -0.67
N THR A 93 15.07 -3.03 -0.41
CA THR A 93 13.84 -3.71 -0.82
C THR A 93 12.62 -3.27 -0.01
N ALA A 94 12.79 -2.97 1.28
CA ALA A 94 11.73 -2.43 2.11
C ALA A 94 11.27 -1.07 1.56
N MET A 95 12.17 -0.20 1.10
CA MET A 95 11.83 1.12 0.56
C MET A 95 11.09 1.05 -0.78
N ILE A 96 11.37 0.04 -1.62
CA ILE A 96 10.56 -0.26 -2.81
C ILE A 96 9.11 -0.57 -2.41
N LEU A 97 8.93 -1.41 -1.38
CA LEU A 97 7.61 -1.77 -0.87
C LEU A 97 6.91 -0.57 -0.21
N LEU A 98 7.65 0.26 0.51
CA LEU A 98 7.16 1.50 1.12
C LEU A 98 6.61 2.46 0.05
N ARG A 99 7.31 2.61 -1.08
CA ARG A 99 6.80 3.38 -2.23
C ARG A 99 5.44 2.85 -2.66
N CYS A 100 5.34 1.55 -2.90
CA CYS A 100 4.10 0.92 -3.36
C CYS A 100 2.96 1.06 -2.34
N LEU A 101 3.27 1.06 -1.05
CA LEU A 101 2.33 1.37 0.03
C LEU A 101 1.85 2.81 -0.05
N GLY A 102 2.76 3.77 -0.19
CA GLY A 102 2.43 5.20 -0.33
C GLY A 102 1.43 5.47 -1.45
N GLU A 103 1.66 4.87 -2.63
CA GLU A 103 0.71 4.96 -3.73
C GLU A 103 -0.65 4.35 -3.40
N SER A 104 -0.66 3.18 -2.75
CA SER A 104 -1.90 2.50 -2.37
C SER A 104 -2.71 3.32 -1.36
N PHE A 105 -2.04 3.96 -0.39
CA PHE A 105 -2.67 4.88 0.56
C PHE A 105 -3.24 6.13 -0.11
N ILE A 106 -2.48 6.79 -0.98
CA ILE A 106 -2.98 7.95 -1.72
C ILE A 106 -4.20 7.56 -2.57
N ASN A 107 -4.14 6.42 -3.25
CA ASN A 107 -5.23 5.93 -4.11
C ASN A 107 -6.50 5.65 -3.30
N ILE A 108 -6.42 4.91 -2.19
CA ILE A 108 -7.61 4.55 -1.40
C ILE A 108 -8.25 5.79 -0.78
N HIS A 109 -7.47 6.70 -0.21
CA HIS A 109 -8.02 7.93 0.37
C HIS A 109 -8.65 8.83 -0.69
N TYR A 110 -8.00 8.99 -1.85
CA TYR A 110 -8.55 9.79 -2.95
C TYR A 110 -9.89 9.23 -3.45
N ILE A 111 -9.95 7.92 -3.74
CA ILE A 111 -11.17 7.27 -4.21
C ILE A 111 -12.30 7.40 -3.18
N LEU A 112 -12.03 7.10 -1.90
CA LEU A 112 -13.03 7.19 -0.83
C LEU A 112 -13.49 8.63 -0.54
N SER A 113 -12.66 9.63 -0.83
CA SER A 113 -13.01 11.05 -0.64
C SER A 113 -13.98 11.60 -1.69
N LYS A 114 -13.93 11.05 -2.91
CA LYS A 114 -14.71 11.52 -4.06
C LYS A 114 -15.96 10.67 -4.29
N ASP A 115 -15.84 9.36 -4.09
CA ASP A 115 -16.93 8.37 -4.11
C ASP A 115 -17.89 8.54 -5.29
N SER A 116 -17.37 8.49 -6.53
CA SER A 116 -18.17 8.64 -7.74
C SER A 116 -17.94 7.52 -8.76
N ASP A 117 -19.02 7.05 -9.38
CA ASP A 117 -18.98 5.98 -10.40
C ASP A 117 -18.08 6.33 -11.59
N GLU A 118 -18.05 7.59 -11.99
CA GLU A 118 -17.17 8.09 -13.05
C GLU A 118 -15.70 7.88 -12.69
N LEU A 119 -15.34 8.15 -11.43
CA LEU A 119 -13.97 7.98 -10.94
C LEU A 119 -13.54 6.51 -10.96
N PHE A 120 -14.42 5.62 -10.53
CA PHE A 120 -14.17 4.18 -10.59
C PHE A 120 -14.01 3.69 -12.04
N ASN A 121 -14.82 4.18 -12.97
CA ASN A 121 -14.69 3.86 -14.38
C ASN A 121 -13.36 4.34 -14.96
N LYS A 122 -12.95 5.57 -14.66
CA LYS A 122 -11.66 6.13 -15.08
C LYS A 122 -10.47 5.34 -14.54
N PHE A 123 -10.54 4.91 -13.27
CA PHE A 123 -9.52 4.05 -12.66
C PHE A 123 -9.38 2.73 -13.43
N ILE A 124 -10.50 2.05 -13.72
CA ILE A 124 -10.51 0.79 -14.48
C ILE A 124 -10.00 1.01 -15.91
N GLU A 125 -10.52 2.01 -16.62
CA GLU A 125 -10.15 2.32 -18.00
C GLU A 125 -8.63 2.48 -18.12
N TYR A 126 -8.04 3.27 -17.22
CA TYR A 126 -6.61 3.48 -17.16
C TYR A 126 -5.83 2.18 -16.90
N SER A 127 -6.28 1.34 -15.96
CA SER A 127 -5.62 0.06 -15.65
C SER A 127 -5.66 -0.93 -16.82
N LEU A 128 -6.66 -0.86 -17.70
CA LEU A 128 -6.79 -1.76 -18.86
C LEU A 128 -6.00 -1.31 -20.09
N ARG A 129 -5.37 -0.11 -20.07
CA ARG A 129 -4.59 0.38 -21.23
C ARG A 129 -3.41 -0.52 -21.55
N GLU A 130 -2.65 -0.96 -20.56
CA GLU A 130 -1.51 -1.85 -20.79
C GLU A 130 -1.95 -3.23 -21.31
N GLU A 131 -3.08 -3.74 -20.81
CA GLU A 131 -3.66 -5.00 -21.29
C GLU A 131 -4.01 -4.91 -22.78
N LYS A 132 -4.59 -3.79 -23.23
CA LYS A 132 -4.86 -3.54 -24.65
C LYS A 132 -3.57 -3.44 -25.48
N ARG A 133 -2.55 -2.74 -24.98
CA ARG A 133 -1.25 -2.64 -25.69
C ARG A 133 -0.61 -4.01 -25.87
N LEU A 134 -0.63 -4.82 -24.82
CA LEU A 134 -0.10 -6.18 -24.87
C LEU A 134 -0.89 -7.06 -25.85
N LEU A 135 -2.22 -6.96 -25.84
CA LEU A 135 -3.09 -7.66 -26.80
C LEU A 135 -2.75 -7.30 -28.25
N ASN A 136 -2.63 -6.00 -28.55
CA ASN A 136 -2.25 -5.51 -29.87
C ASN A 136 -0.89 -6.08 -30.29
N LYS A 137 0.09 -6.07 -29.37
CA LYS A 137 1.43 -6.58 -29.65
C LYS A 137 1.44 -8.08 -29.93
N ILE A 138 0.67 -8.85 -29.17
CA ILE A 138 0.50 -10.29 -29.40
C ILE A 138 -0.10 -10.53 -30.79
N ASN A 139 -1.17 -9.83 -31.16
CA ASN A 139 -1.82 -9.98 -32.46
C ASN A 139 -0.88 -9.60 -33.62
N GLU A 140 -0.08 -8.54 -33.47
CA GLU A 140 0.96 -8.16 -34.43
C GLU A 140 1.98 -9.30 -34.62
N ASN A 141 2.47 -9.87 -33.52
CA ASN A 141 3.44 -10.97 -33.55
C ASN A 141 2.88 -12.22 -34.22
N ILE A 142 1.63 -12.58 -33.91
CA ILE A 142 0.91 -13.71 -34.56
C ILE A 142 0.80 -13.47 -36.05
N SER A 143 0.41 -12.25 -36.47
CA SER A 143 0.27 -11.91 -37.89
C SER A 143 1.61 -11.98 -38.63
N LYS A 144 2.70 -11.50 -38.02
CA LYS A 144 4.04 -11.55 -38.62
C LYS A 144 4.58 -12.97 -38.72
N ARG A 145 4.27 -13.82 -37.74
CA ARG A 145 4.77 -15.20 -37.67
C ARG A 145 3.87 -16.20 -38.41
N GLY A 146 2.60 -15.87 -38.66
CA GLY A 146 1.62 -16.73 -39.30
C GLY A 146 1.05 -17.84 -38.41
N SER A 147 1.37 -17.87 -37.11
CA SER A 147 0.86 -18.87 -36.16
C SER A 147 0.80 -18.34 -34.74
N GLU A 148 -0.22 -18.75 -33.98
CA GLU A 148 -0.40 -18.45 -32.56
C GLU A 148 0.33 -19.47 -31.69
N LEU A 149 1.11 -18.98 -30.73
CA LEU A 149 1.80 -19.83 -29.76
C LEU A 149 0.88 -20.14 -28.56
N PRO A 150 1.05 -21.30 -27.90
CA PRO A 150 0.24 -21.64 -26.72
C PRO A 150 0.28 -20.60 -25.59
N ILE A 151 1.41 -19.92 -25.40
CA ILE A 151 1.54 -18.86 -24.40
C ILE A 151 0.72 -17.62 -24.78
N GLU A 152 0.72 -17.22 -26.05
CA GLU A 152 -0.03 -16.07 -26.55
C GLU A 152 -1.54 -16.31 -26.43
N LYS A 153 -2.00 -17.54 -26.73
CA LYS A 153 -3.39 -17.93 -26.49
C LYS A 153 -3.79 -17.74 -25.02
N ARG A 154 -2.98 -18.26 -24.09
CA ARG A 154 -3.24 -18.10 -22.64
C ARG A 154 -3.22 -16.63 -22.20
N MET A 155 -2.30 -15.83 -22.75
CA MET A 155 -2.22 -14.40 -22.46
C MET A 155 -3.46 -13.65 -22.98
N LYS A 156 -3.87 -13.89 -24.23
CA LYS A 156 -5.10 -13.32 -24.81
C LYS A 156 -6.33 -13.68 -23.98
N GLU A 157 -6.47 -14.94 -23.61
CA GLU A 157 -7.57 -15.37 -22.74
C GLU A 157 -7.55 -14.66 -21.38
N SER A 158 -6.36 -14.44 -20.79
CA SER A 158 -6.22 -13.68 -19.54
C SER A 158 -6.62 -12.22 -19.69
N ILE A 159 -6.15 -11.55 -20.76
CA ILE A 159 -6.51 -10.18 -21.08
C ILE A 159 -8.02 -10.07 -21.28
N MET A 160 -8.63 -10.91 -22.13
CA MET A 160 -10.06 -10.87 -22.40
C MET A 160 -10.91 -11.11 -21.15
N ARG A 161 -10.46 -12.00 -20.25
CA ARG A 161 -11.10 -12.16 -18.94
C ARG A 161 -11.07 -10.88 -18.13
N ALA A 162 -9.94 -10.15 -18.10
CA ALA A 162 -9.84 -8.88 -17.36
C ALA A 162 -10.84 -7.84 -17.87
N PHE A 163 -10.98 -7.69 -19.21
CA PHE A 163 -11.99 -6.83 -19.83
C PHE A 163 -13.42 -7.23 -19.46
N GLN A 164 -13.72 -8.53 -19.58
CA GLN A 164 -15.03 -9.09 -19.26
C GLN A 164 -15.40 -8.86 -17.78
N THR A 165 -14.50 -9.16 -16.84
CA THR A 165 -14.75 -8.99 -15.40
C THR A 165 -14.84 -7.52 -14.98
N SER A 166 -14.21 -6.62 -15.75
CA SER A 166 -14.25 -5.18 -15.51
C SER A 166 -15.49 -4.50 -16.09
N ASN A 167 -16.26 -5.23 -16.93
CA ASN A 167 -17.38 -4.71 -17.71
C ASN A 167 -16.97 -3.59 -18.68
N PHE A 168 -15.86 -3.80 -19.40
CA PHE A 168 -15.36 -2.92 -20.46
C PHE A 168 -15.19 -3.70 -21.76
N LYS A 169 -15.46 -3.06 -22.91
CA LYS A 169 -15.08 -3.61 -24.21
C LYS A 169 -13.66 -3.16 -24.55
N VAL A 170 -12.94 -3.98 -25.31
CA VAL A 170 -11.56 -3.69 -25.72
C VAL A 170 -11.51 -2.44 -26.59
N GLU A 171 -12.52 -2.26 -27.42
CA GLU A 171 -12.66 -1.16 -28.38
C GLU A 171 -12.88 0.18 -27.67
N ASP A 172 -13.44 0.17 -26.46
CA ASP A 172 -13.75 1.38 -25.68
C ASP A 172 -12.50 1.99 -24.99
N ILE A 173 -11.40 1.24 -24.90
CA ILE A 173 -10.17 1.71 -24.26
C ILE A 173 -9.27 2.39 -25.28
N ASN A 174 -8.89 3.65 -25.04
CA ASN A 174 -7.81 4.31 -25.78
C ASN A 174 -6.46 4.01 -25.11
N GLU A 175 -5.73 3.08 -25.67
CA GLU A 175 -4.41 2.66 -25.22
C GLU A 175 -3.31 3.70 -25.49
N GLU A 176 -3.49 4.62 -26.43
CA GLU A 176 -2.48 5.65 -26.72
C GLU A 176 -2.51 6.80 -25.71
N LYS A 177 -3.61 6.93 -24.95
CA LYS A 177 -3.75 7.95 -23.92
C LYS A 177 -2.72 7.72 -22.79
N ARG A 178 -1.86 8.73 -22.59
CA ARG A 178 -0.82 8.74 -21.55
C ARG A 178 -1.23 9.50 -20.29
N ASP A 179 -2.36 10.22 -20.34
CA ASP A 179 -2.85 10.98 -19.20
C ASP A 179 -3.16 10.07 -18.01
N PRO A 180 -2.95 10.58 -16.77
CA PRO A 180 -3.41 9.88 -15.59
C PRO A 180 -4.93 9.65 -15.64
N TRP A 181 -5.41 8.71 -14.83
CA TRP A 181 -6.82 8.32 -14.83
C TRP A 181 -7.77 9.47 -14.42
N GLU A 182 -7.32 10.39 -13.58
CA GLU A 182 -8.05 11.64 -13.27
C GLU A 182 -7.02 12.77 -13.12
N GLU A 183 -6.14 12.61 -12.15
CA GLU A 183 -5.09 13.57 -11.83
C GLU A 183 -3.77 12.83 -11.57
N THR A 184 -2.64 13.55 -11.69
CA THR A 184 -1.34 13.02 -11.28
C THR A 184 -1.39 12.63 -9.80
N ILE A 185 -0.60 11.64 -9.40
CA ILE A 185 -0.60 11.19 -8.01
C ILE A 185 -0.28 12.31 -7.01
N TYR A 186 0.58 13.28 -7.38
CA TYR A 186 0.82 14.48 -6.57
C TYR A 186 -0.46 15.30 -6.34
N ARG A 187 -1.20 15.60 -7.42
CA ARG A 187 -2.46 16.36 -7.32
C ARG A 187 -3.51 15.61 -6.50
N ARG A 188 -3.57 14.29 -6.64
CA ARG A 188 -4.44 13.43 -5.83
C ARG A 188 -4.07 13.53 -4.35
N ALA A 189 -2.81 13.35 -4.01
CA ALA A 189 -2.30 13.49 -2.65
C ALA A 189 -2.58 14.89 -2.06
N LYS A 190 -2.36 15.94 -2.85
CA LYS A 190 -2.67 17.32 -2.48
C LYS A 190 -4.14 17.53 -2.13
N SER A 191 -5.04 17.02 -2.97
CA SER A 191 -6.48 17.19 -2.76
C SER A 191 -7.03 16.55 -1.48
N ILE A 192 -6.29 15.59 -0.91
CA ILE A 192 -6.64 14.87 0.34
C ILE A 192 -5.72 15.24 1.51
N GLY A 193 -4.89 16.28 1.38
CA GLY A 193 -4.00 16.75 2.45
C GLY A 193 -2.80 15.84 2.73
N MET A 194 -2.39 15.01 1.77
CA MET A 194 -1.28 14.05 1.88
C MET A 194 -0.04 14.49 1.08
N GLU A 195 0.19 15.80 0.92
CA GLU A 195 1.36 16.32 0.17
C GLU A 195 2.68 15.83 0.75
N ASP A 196 2.84 15.89 2.09
CA ASP A 196 4.05 15.44 2.77
C ASP A 196 4.29 13.95 2.59
N ILE A 197 3.22 13.14 2.55
CA ILE A 197 3.27 11.70 2.31
C ILE A 197 3.68 11.42 0.86
N TYR A 198 3.20 12.21 -0.10
CA TYR A 198 3.67 12.11 -1.47
C TYR A 198 5.19 12.33 -1.54
N PHE A 199 5.72 13.35 -0.89
CA PHE A 199 7.17 13.62 -0.95
C PHE A 199 7.99 12.56 -0.21
N SER A 200 7.62 12.26 1.05
CA SER A 200 8.41 11.42 1.95
C SER A 200 8.30 9.92 1.65
N ILE A 201 7.14 9.43 1.22
CA ILE A 201 6.85 7.98 1.10
C ILE A 201 6.68 7.55 -0.36
N PHE A 202 6.24 8.43 -1.27
CA PHE A 202 6.14 8.08 -2.69
C PHE A 202 7.34 8.57 -3.51
N SER A 203 7.64 9.87 -3.48
CA SER A 203 8.63 10.50 -4.35
C SER A 203 10.05 10.11 -3.96
N LEU A 204 10.44 10.31 -2.70
CA LEU A 204 11.80 10.00 -2.24
C LEU A 204 12.08 8.48 -2.35
N PRO A 205 11.22 7.56 -1.91
CA PRO A 205 11.48 6.14 -2.08
C PRO A 205 11.44 5.64 -3.54
N SER A 206 10.99 6.46 -4.49
CA SER A 206 11.11 6.12 -5.92
C SER A 206 12.56 6.05 -6.40
N HIS A 207 13.53 6.62 -5.66
CA HIS A 207 14.96 6.41 -5.91
C HIS A 207 15.31 4.91 -5.92
N PHE A 208 14.86 4.15 -4.91
CA PHE A 208 15.08 2.71 -4.78
C PHE A 208 14.40 1.88 -5.87
N VAL A 209 13.28 2.36 -6.40
CA VAL A 209 12.55 1.65 -7.48
C VAL A 209 13.28 1.77 -8.81
N HIS A 210 13.91 2.92 -9.04
CA HIS A 210 14.53 3.25 -10.32
C HIS A 210 16.04 3.03 -10.34
N GLY A 211 16.69 2.81 -9.20
CA GLY A 211 18.14 2.63 -9.11
C GLY A 211 18.90 3.85 -9.62
N ASN A 212 18.40 5.06 -9.33
CA ASN A 212 19.03 6.28 -9.83
C ASN A 212 20.26 6.66 -9.00
N TRP A 213 20.98 7.71 -9.43
CA TRP A 213 22.26 8.08 -8.83
C TRP A 213 22.22 8.26 -7.30
N GLN A 214 21.17 8.88 -6.77
CA GLN A 214 21.04 9.07 -5.32
C GLN A 214 20.92 7.74 -4.57
N ASP A 215 20.19 6.77 -5.13
CA ASP A 215 20.07 5.43 -4.56
C ASP A 215 21.40 4.68 -4.61
N LEU A 216 22.04 4.66 -5.79
CA LEU A 216 23.33 4.00 -5.99
C LEU A 216 24.37 4.54 -5.01
N MET A 217 24.50 5.85 -4.90
CA MET A 217 25.46 6.52 -4.02
C MET A 217 25.15 6.31 -2.54
N SER A 218 23.87 6.25 -2.13
CA SER A 218 23.53 6.14 -0.70
C SER A 218 23.60 4.70 -0.19
N ASN A 219 23.31 3.71 -1.05
CA ASN A 219 23.06 2.34 -0.60
C ASN A 219 24.03 1.32 -1.21
N HIS A 220 24.43 1.50 -2.48
CA HIS A 220 25.14 0.47 -3.24
C HIS A 220 26.62 0.75 -3.50
N LEU A 221 27.09 1.94 -3.14
CA LEU A 221 28.47 2.38 -3.33
C LEU A 221 29.05 2.91 -2.01
N GLU A 222 30.35 2.76 -1.86
CA GLU A 222 31.17 3.47 -0.88
C GLU A 222 32.00 4.52 -1.63
N PHE A 223 32.19 5.69 -1.01
CA PHE A 223 32.97 6.78 -1.60
C PHE A 223 34.11 7.16 -0.67
N GLU A 224 35.34 6.92 -1.12
CA GLU A 224 36.55 7.20 -0.37
C GLU A 224 37.60 7.81 -1.29
N ASN A 225 38.28 8.88 -0.84
CA ASN A 225 39.38 9.53 -1.55
C ASN A 225 39.09 9.94 -3.03
N GLY A 226 37.82 10.23 -3.36
CA GLY A 226 37.43 10.61 -4.72
C GLY A 226 37.05 9.45 -5.64
N GLU A 227 37.09 8.22 -5.14
CA GLU A 227 36.79 7.01 -5.90
C GLU A 227 35.61 6.24 -5.29
N PHE A 228 34.97 5.37 -6.09
CA PHE A 228 33.83 4.56 -5.67
C PHE A 228 34.17 3.07 -5.66
N SER A 229 33.75 2.36 -4.61
CA SER A 229 33.76 0.89 -4.51
C SER A 229 32.33 0.35 -4.35
N PRO A 230 32.06 -0.90 -4.76
CA PRO A 230 30.75 -1.53 -4.55
C PRO A 230 30.53 -1.85 -3.06
N ASN A 231 29.35 -1.54 -2.55
CA ASN A 231 28.87 -2.01 -1.24
C ASN A 231 27.92 -3.21 -1.43
N PRO A 232 28.31 -4.44 -1.04
CA PRO A 232 27.45 -5.61 -1.14
C PRO A 232 26.44 -5.73 0.02
N ASP A 233 26.61 -4.96 1.10
CA ASP A 233 25.81 -5.08 2.32
C ASP A 233 24.56 -4.21 2.27
N TRP A 234 23.46 -4.75 2.82
CA TRP A 234 22.20 -4.01 2.98
C TRP A 234 22.35 -2.89 4.01
N LYS A 235 21.66 -1.78 3.78
CA LYS A 235 21.54 -0.74 4.80
C LYS A 235 20.53 -1.13 5.88
N THR A 236 20.79 -0.67 7.10
CA THR A 236 19.93 -0.93 8.26
C THR A 236 18.69 -0.02 8.25
N PRO A 237 17.48 -0.56 8.39
CA PRO A 237 16.27 0.25 8.53
C PRO A 237 16.21 1.05 9.83
N ARG A 238 15.35 2.07 9.85
CA ARG A 238 15.04 2.86 11.05
C ARG A 238 13.55 2.79 11.43
N PRO A 239 13.17 3.17 12.66
CA PRO A 239 11.79 3.08 13.14
C PRO A 239 10.79 3.98 12.38
N GLN A 240 11.22 5.15 11.91
CA GLN A 240 10.28 6.17 11.38
C GLN A 240 9.40 5.67 10.21
N PRO A 241 9.92 4.97 9.19
CA PRO A 241 9.07 4.36 8.15
C PRO A 241 7.96 3.45 8.69
N LEU A 242 8.23 2.63 9.70
CA LEU A 242 7.24 1.75 10.33
C LEU A 242 6.18 2.56 11.08
N LEU A 243 6.60 3.56 11.86
CA LEU A 243 5.71 4.43 12.64
C LEU A 243 4.81 5.27 11.73
N ALA A 244 5.37 5.84 10.65
CA ALA A 244 4.60 6.55 9.63
C ALA A 244 3.56 5.63 8.95
N LEU A 245 3.96 4.40 8.61
CA LEU A 245 3.04 3.40 8.06
C LEU A 245 1.92 3.03 9.04
N CYS A 246 2.18 3.00 10.35
CA CYS A 246 1.12 2.79 11.34
C CYS A 246 0.04 3.86 11.24
N ILE A 247 0.44 5.14 11.20
CA ILE A 247 -0.49 6.27 11.11
C ILE A 247 -1.29 6.22 9.80
N LEU A 248 -0.63 6.00 8.66
CA LEU A 248 -1.31 5.87 7.37
C LEU A 248 -2.29 4.71 7.33
N SER A 249 -1.92 3.59 7.93
CA SER A 249 -2.79 2.41 8.03
C SER A 249 -4.01 2.69 8.89
N ILE A 250 -3.83 3.37 10.03
CA ILE A 250 -4.93 3.78 10.91
C ILE A 250 -5.94 4.65 10.15
N ASP A 251 -5.44 5.61 9.37
CA ASP A 251 -6.30 6.56 8.64
C ASP A 251 -7.03 5.90 7.48
N ALA A 252 -6.36 5.01 6.76
CA ALA A 252 -6.96 4.21 5.70
C ALA A 252 -8.05 3.29 6.26
N ASN A 253 -7.78 2.61 7.37
CA ASN A 253 -8.77 1.75 8.03
C ASN A 253 -10.01 2.54 8.49
N LYS A 254 -9.80 3.68 9.17
CA LYS A 254 -10.92 4.54 9.58
C LYS A 254 -11.75 5.01 8.40
N SER A 255 -11.10 5.47 7.33
CA SER A 255 -11.80 5.91 6.12
C SER A 255 -12.58 4.77 5.48
N TYR A 256 -11.95 3.60 5.37
CA TYR A 256 -12.55 2.40 4.77
C TYR A 256 -13.76 1.90 5.55
N VAL A 257 -13.66 1.74 6.87
CA VAL A 257 -14.80 1.30 7.68
C VAL A 257 -15.95 2.32 7.61
N ASN A 258 -15.65 3.62 7.64
CA ASN A 258 -16.67 4.65 7.57
C ASN A 258 -17.41 4.69 6.22
N LYS A 259 -16.69 4.48 5.11
CA LYS A 259 -17.23 4.69 3.75
C LYS A 259 -17.65 3.41 3.04
N THR A 260 -16.90 2.34 3.21
CA THR A 260 -17.15 1.04 2.53
C THR A 260 -17.93 0.07 3.40
N LEU A 261 -17.82 0.17 4.73
CA LEU A 261 -18.51 -0.70 5.68
C LEU A 261 -19.40 0.09 6.67
N PRO A 262 -20.30 0.98 6.19
CA PRO A 262 -21.07 1.86 7.08
C PRO A 262 -21.96 1.09 8.07
N ASP A 263 -22.40 -0.10 7.69
CA ASP A 263 -23.29 -0.97 8.48
C ASP A 263 -22.52 -1.96 9.38
N CYS A 264 -21.21 -1.78 9.55
CA CYS A 264 -20.39 -2.66 10.40
C CYS A 264 -20.79 -2.50 11.89
N PRO A 265 -21.27 -3.57 12.56
CA PRO A 265 -21.69 -3.49 13.96
C PRO A 265 -20.54 -3.17 14.93
N ASP A 266 -19.31 -3.55 14.56
CA ASP A 266 -18.11 -3.36 15.39
C ASP A 266 -17.35 -2.08 15.04
N LYS A 267 -17.95 -1.18 14.25
CA LYS A 267 -17.32 0.04 13.72
C LYS A 267 -16.70 0.90 14.82
N GLU A 268 -17.46 1.22 15.87
CA GLU A 268 -17.00 2.07 16.97
C GLU A 268 -15.83 1.43 17.71
N LYS A 269 -15.90 0.11 17.94
CA LYS A 269 -14.82 -0.65 18.58
C LYS A 269 -13.55 -0.68 17.73
N ILE A 270 -13.67 -0.83 16.41
CA ILE A 270 -12.52 -0.75 15.49
C ILE A 270 -11.89 0.65 15.56
N ILE A 271 -12.69 1.71 15.55
CA ILE A 271 -12.20 3.09 15.64
C ILE A 271 -11.48 3.33 16.98
N GLU A 272 -12.02 2.81 18.09
CA GLU A 272 -11.40 2.90 19.42
C GLU A 272 -10.03 2.20 19.44
N LEU A 273 -9.95 0.96 18.95
CA LEU A 273 -8.67 0.22 18.84
C LEU A 273 -7.64 1.00 18.02
N LEU A 274 -8.04 1.54 16.86
CA LEU A 274 -7.17 2.32 16.01
C LEU A 274 -6.71 3.64 16.66
N ASN A 275 -7.56 4.26 17.48
CA ASN A 275 -7.19 5.46 18.25
C ASN A 275 -6.17 5.13 19.36
N ASP A 276 -6.37 4.03 20.09
CA ASP A 276 -5.42 3.58 21.11
C ASP A 276 -4.04 3.25 20.50
N ILE A 277 -3.99 2.55 19.36
CA ILE A 277 -2.74 2.30 18.63
C ILE A 277 -2.09 3.63 18.20
N ARG A 278 -2.88 4.57 17.65
CA ARG A 278 -2.37 5.89 17.23
C ARG A 278 -1.67 6.60 18.39
N SER A 279 -2.30 6.68 19.56
CA SER A 279 -1.71 7.31 20.74
C SER A 279 -0.40 6.66 21.16
N ARG A 280 -0.31 5.32 21.08
CA ARG A 280 0.90 4.55 21.38
C ARG A 280 2.02 4.81 20.36
N VAL A 281 1.71 4.84 19.07
CA VAL A 281 2.67 5.20 18.00
C VAL A 281 3.26 6.58 18.23
N MET A 282 2.42 7.59 18.54
CA MET A 282 2.89 8.96 18.80
C MET A 282 3.81 9.06 20.02
N ILE A 283 3.62 8.21 21.04
CA ILE A 283 4.51 8.14 22.20
C ILE A 283 5.88 7.60 21.80
N VAL A 284 5.92 6.49 21.06
CA VAL A 284 7.17 5.87 20.60
C VAL A 284 7.94 6.82 19.69
N ASP A 285 7.27 7.40 18.70
CA ASP A 285 7.83 8.37 17.76
C ASP A 285 8.46 9.57 18.48
N GLY A 286 7.69 10.23 19.37
CA GLY A 286 8.19 11.39 20.11
C GLY A 286 9.29 11.08 21.12
N LEU A 287 9.47 9.82 21.55
CA LEU A 287 10.59 9.41 22.40
C LEU A 287 11.81 9.00 21.59
N HIS A 288 11.61 8.40 20.42
CA HIS A 288 12.68 8.08 19.47
C HIS A 288 13.35 9.36 18.95
N GLU A 289 12.56 10.38 18.59
CA GLU A 289 13.10 11.68 18.18
C GLU A 289 13.92 12.35 19.29
N LYS A 290 13.55 12.18 20.56
CA LYS A 290 14.36 12.65 21.70
C LYS A 290 15.62 11.84 21.90
N PHE A 291 15.61 10.56 21.55
CA PHE A 291 16.79 9.71 21.59
C PHE A 291 17.80 10.14 20.52
N LEU A 292 17.34 10.46 19.30
CA LEU A 292 18.19 10.95 18.20
C LEU A 292 18.84 12.32 18.42
N GLN A 293 18.30 13.11 19.36
CA GLN A 293 18.83 14.44 19.71
C GLN A 293 19.90 14.42 20.80
N LYS A 294 20.18 13.25 21.39
CA LYS A 294 21.23 13.06 22.41
C LYS A 294 22.57 12.79 21.75
#